data_AF-A0A3C0NYQ7-F1
#
_entry.id   AF-A0A3C0NYQ7-F1
#
_cell.length_a   1.000
_cell.length_b   1.000
_cell.length_c   1.000
_cell.angle_alpha   90.00
_cell.angle_beta   90.00
_cell.angle_gamma   90.00
#
_symmetry.space_group_name_H-M   'P 1'
#
loop_
_entity.id
_entity.type
_entity.pdbx_description
1 polymer ?
#
loop_
_entity_poly.entity_id
_entity_poly.type
_entity_poly.pdbx_seq_one_letter_code
_entity_poly.pdbx_strand_id
1 'polypeptide(L)'
;MIPIKNVYYMLAYAFRVLNEQGYKSIETEEFHNVAELCTAILTKGVALQLKRGLGKEYIIETEPLTSPRGKIDVTASIKDLSMIRGQLVCTYDDFSVNSYMNRIIKTTLELLLKARISSKRKKEIKKLLIFFGDVDTLAVHTINWSMRFNRNNQSYRMLVSICELVIKGLLQTKANGSTKMMDFLDDQKMHHLYEKFILEYYNTEYKNQKVKAAASWMDWQVDDDFRDMLPKMKTDITLTCGNRTLIIDAKYYEHNLQEQFGKVSIPTDNLYQIFTYVKTKENELKGVSHEKVSGMLLYA
;
A
#
# COMPACT_ATOMS: atom_id res chain seq x y z
N MET A 1 -16.65 13.29 -8.50
CA MET A 1 -15.77 13.39 -7.32
C MET A 1 -16.41 12.61 -6.17
N ILE A 2 -15.74 11.56 -5.69
CA ILE A 2 -16.26 10.75 -4.57
C ILE A 2 -16.15 11.50 -3.23
N PRO A 3 -17.08 11.31 -2.29
CA PRO A 3 -16.92 11.83 -0.93
C PRO A 3 -15.66 11.26 -0.28
N ILE A 4 -14.83 12.12 0.34
CA ILE A 4 -13.60 11.71 1.05
C ILE A 4 -13.91 10.70 2.17
N LYS A 5 -15.11 10.77 2.74
CA LYS A 5 -15.61 9.80 3.72
C LYS A 5 -15.64 8.37 3.16
N ASN A 6 -15.95 8.19 1.88
CA ASN A 6 -15.94 6.87 1.24
C ASN A 6 -14.51 6.32 1.13
N VAL A 7 -13.52 7.19 0.92
CA VAL A 7 -12.10 6.79 0.95
C VAL A 7 -11.73 6.27 2.34
N TYR A 8 -12.17 6.93 3.41
CA TYR A 8 -11.95 6.44 4.78
C TYR A 8 -12.57 5.05 4.97
N TYR A 9 -13.81 4.83 4.53
CA TYR A 9 -14.45 3.52 4.66
C TYR A 9 -13.72 2.43 3.87
N MET A 10 -13.30 2.70 2.63
CA MET A 10 -12.49 1.76 1.85
C MET A 10 -11.18 1.41 2.57
N LEU A 11 -10.49 2.42 3.10
CA LEU A 11 -9.28 2.21 3.91
C LEU A 11 -9.58 1.40 5.18
N ALA A 12 -10.73 1.62 5.82
CA ALA A 12 -11.10 0.95 7.06
C ALA A 12 -11.37 -0.55 6.88
N TYR A 13 -11.98 -0.95 5.75
CA TYR A 13 -12.04 -2.36 5.34
C TYR A 13 -10.65 -2.90 4.97
N ALA A 14 -9.87 -2.16 4.18
CA ALA A 14 -8.53 -2.57 3.76
C ALA A 14 -7.53 -2.71 4.93
N PHE A 15 -7.74 -1.98 6.02
CA PHE A 15 -6.90 -1.93 7.22
C PHE A 15 -7.77 -1.93 8.48
N ARG A 16 -8.10 -3.13 8.98
CA ARG A 16 -8.97 -3.33 10.15
C ARG A 16 -8.59 -2.53 11.40
N VAL A 17 -7.32 -2.14 11.55
CA VAL A 17 -6.83 -1.27 12.63
C VAL A 17 -7.58 0.07 12.69
N LEU A 18 -8.06 0.57 11.55
CA LEU A 18 -8.83 1.82 11.49
C LEU A 18 -10.25 1.69 12.08
N ASN A 19 -10.73 0.48 12.34
CA ASN A 19 -12.01 0.25 13.04
C ASN A 19 -11.84 0.23 14.58
N GLU A 20 -10.59 0.28 15.08
CA GLU A 20 -10.33 0.27 16.51
C GLU A 20 -10.73 1.61 17.17
N GLN A 21 -10.99 1.59 18.49
CA GLN A 21 -11.43 2.77 19.24
C GLN A 21 -10.50 3.98 19.07
N GLY A 22 -9.21 3.75 18.79
CA GLY A 22 -8.23 4.81 18.54
C GLY A 22 -8.55 5.70 17.33
N TYR A 23 -9.32 5.21 16.36
CA TYR A 23 -9.59 5.91 15.09
C TYR A 23 -11.03 6.45 14.96
N LYS A 24 -11.93 6.15 15.90
CA LYS A 24 -13.34 6.60 15.85
C LYS A 24 -13.50 8.11 15.66
N SER A 25 -12.62 8.92 16.23
CA SER A 25 -12.67 10.38 16.07
C SER A 25 -12.42 10.85 14.63
N ILE A 26 -11.68 10.05 13.84
CA ILE A 26 -11.37 10.36 12.44
C ILE A 26 -12.56 10.04 11.54
N GLU A 27 -13.33 9.00 11.86
CA GLU A 27 -14.55 8.64 11.11
C GLU A 27 -15.60 9.76 11.09
N THR A 28 -15.69 10.52 12.19
CA THR A 28 -16.64 11.63 12.35
C THR A 28 -16.11 12.98 11.89
N GLU A 29 -14.82 13.07 11.55
CA GLU A 29 -14.19 14.34 11.14
C GLU A 29 -14.43 14.60 9.65
N GLU A 30 -14.72 15.85 9.30
CA GLU A 30 -14.83 16.28 7.90
C GLU A 30 -13.47 16.69 7.36
N PHE A 31 -13.14 16.20 6.17
CA PHE A 31 -11.87 16.45 5.51
C PHE A 31 -12.09 17.17 4.19
N HIS A 32 -11.29 18.20 3.93
CA HIS A 32 -11.36 19.00 2.71
C HIS A 32 -10.71 18.32 1.50
N ASN A 33 -9.73 17.43 1.76
CA ASN A 33 -9.05 16.65 0.73
C ASN A 33 -8.51 15.34 1.35
N VAL A 34 -8.10 14.42 0.49
CA VAL A 34 -7.53 13.13 0.91
C VAL A 34 -6.23 13.30 1.69
N ALA A 35 -5.41 14.32 1.40
CA ALA A 35 -4.16 14.55 2.12
C ALA A 35 -4.42 14.87 3.60
N GLU A 36 -5.49 15.61 3.92
CA GLU A 36 -5.94 15.86 5.30
C GLU A 36 -6.34 14.55 5.98
N LEU A 37 -7.12 13.70 5.30
CA LEU A 37 -7.53 12.38 5.80
C LEU A 37 -6.31 11.49 6.08
N CYS A 38 -5.41 11.34 5.11
CA CYS A 38 -4.20 10.53 5.24
C CYS A 38 -3.30 11.08 6.35
N THR A 39 -3.18 12.41 6.47
CA THR A 39 -2.43 13.04 7.55
C THR A 39 -3.05 12.75 8.90
N ALA A 40 -4.38 12.81 9.04
CA ALA A 40 -5.08 12.47 10.27
C ALA A 40 -4.83 11.02 10.71
N ILE A 41 -4.92 10.09 9.76
CA ILE A 41 -4.65 8.66 9.98
C ILE A 41 -3.19 8.45 10.40
N LEU A 42 -2.24 9.06 9.68
CA LEU A 42 -0.81 8.95 9.97
C LEU A 42 -0.44 9.59 11.30
N THR A 43 -0.89 10.81 11.62
CA THR A 43 -0.53 11.45 12.90
C THR A 43 -1.05 10.64 14.07
N LYS A 44 -2.29 10.12 13.98
CA LYS A 44 -2.83 9.24 15.01
C LYS A 44 -2.06 7.93 15.12
N GLY A 45 -1.78 7.28 13.99
CA GLY A 45 -1.11 5.99 13.97
C GLY A 45 0.35 6.04 14.39
N VAL A 46 1.08 7.08 13.98
CA VAL A 46 2.46 7.32 14.44
C VAL A 46 2.47 7.62 15.93
N ALA A 47 1.52 8.39 16.47
CA ALA A 47 1.42 8.59 17.91
C ALA A 47 1.17 7.28 18.67
N LEU A 48 0.36 6.37 18.14
CA LEU A 48 0.17 5.03 18.70
C LEU A 48 1.42 4.17 18.59
N GLN A 49 2.15 4.25 17.47
CA GLN A 49 3.41 3.53 17.28
C GLN A 49 4.49 4.03 18.25
N LEU A 50 4.60 5.34 18.48
CA LEU A 50 5.52 5.91 19.44
C LEU A 50 5.26 5.40 20.87
N LYS A 51 3.99 5.24 21.26
CA LYS A 51 3.64 4.63 22.56
C LYS A 51 4.09 3.17 22.68
N ARG A 52 4.17 2.43 21.56
CA ARG A 52 4.70 1.06 21.51
C ARG A 52 6.23 1.01 21.43
N GLY A 53 6.86 2.11 21.03
CA GLY A 53 8.27 2.19 20.68
C GLY A 53 8.48 2.12 19.16
N LEU A 54 9.45 2.89 18.67
CA LEU A 54 9.89 2.78 17.28
C LEU A 54 10.62 1.44 17.08
N GLY A 55 10.29 0.75 16.00
CA GLY A 55 10.95 -0.46 15.57
C GLY A 55 12.43 -0.18 15.34
N LYS A 56 13.27 -0.97 16.02
CA LYS A 56 14.72 -0.92 15.91
C LYS A 56 15.22 -2.09 15.09
N GLU A 57 16.25 -1.85 14.31
CA GLU A 57 16.91 -2.86 13.48
C GLU A 57 18.42 -2.80 13.74
N TYR A 58 19.08 -3.93 13.58
CA TYR A 58 20.55 -3.97 13.58
C TYR A 58 21.04 -3.45 12.23
N ILE A 59 21.76 -2.34 12.24
CA ILE A 59 22.36 -1.73 11.06
C ILE A 59 23.85 -1.95 11.13
N ILE A 60 24.41 -2.54 10.06
CA ILE A 60 25.86 -2.74 9.96
C ILE A 60 26.49 -1.38 9.68
N GLU A 61 27.32 -0.92 10.59
CA GLU A 61 28.13 0.28 10.43
C GLU A 61 29.59 -0.10 10.26
N THR A 62 30.36 0.72 9.53
CA THR A 62 31.80 0.55 9.39
C THR A 62 32.47 1.91 9.49
N GLU A 63 33.24 2.11 10.56
CA GLU A 63 33.90 3.38 10.85
C GLU A 63 35.22 3.19 11.63
N PRO A 64 36.17 4.15 11.55
CA PRO A 64 37.38 4.14 12.36
C PRO A 64 37.10 4.49 13.83
N LEU A 65 37.44 3.58 14.74
CA LEU A 65 37.20 3.72 16.18
C LEU A 65 38.51 3.73 16.97
N THR A 66 38.59 4.58 17.99
CA THR A 66 39.70 4.59 18.97
C THR A 66 39.57 3.46 20.00
N SER A 67 38.34 3.04 20.30
CA SER A 67 38.02 1.89 21.14
C SER A 67 37.37 0.82 20.27
N PRO A 68 38.13 -0.19 19.81
CA PRO A 68 37.62 -1.20 18.88
C PRO A 68 36.41 -1.95 19.43
N ARG A 69 35.39 -2.14 18.59
CA ARG A 69 34.22 -3.00 18.86
C ARG A 69 33.80 -3.73 17.59
N GLY A 70 33.20 -4.90 17.74
CA GLY A 70 32.80 -5.72 16.58
C GLY A 70 34.00 -6.28 15.81
N LYS A 71 33.85 -6.41 14.50
CA LYS A 71 34.85 -6.99 13.61
C LYS A 71 35.82 -5.91 13.13
N ILE A 72 37.10 -6.06 13.44
CA ILE A 72 38.16 -5.16 12.95
C ILE A 72 38.44 -5.49 11.47
N ASP A 73 38.39 -4.48 10.60
CA ASP A 73 38.88 -4.54 9.23
C ASP A 73 40.33 -4.05 9.20
N VAL A 74 41.26 -5.00 9.38
CA VAL A 74 42.70 -4.73 9.39
C VAL A 74 43.15 -4.15 8.04
N THR A 75 42.59 -4.64 6.93
CA THR A 75 42.95 -4.20 5.58
C THR A 75 42.57 -2.74 5.38
N ALA A 76 41.35 -2.35 5.73
CA ALA A 76 40.90 -0.97 5.67
C ALA A 76 41.69 -0.08 6.63
N SER A 77 41.98 -0.55 7.85
CA SER A 77 42.75 0.22 8.85
C SER A 77 44.17 0.54 8.39
N ILE A 78 44.83 -0.38 7.68
CA ILE A 78 46.15 -0.15 7.10
C ILE A 78 46.04 0.80 5.91
N LYS A 79 45.07 0.56 5.01
CA LYS A 79 44.87 1.36 3.80
C LYS A 79 44.57 2.83 4.11
N ASP A 80 43.75 3.09 5.13
CA ASP A 80 43.33 4.43 5.53
C ASP A 80 44.31 5.09 6.53
N LEU A 81 45.43 4.41 6.85
CA LEU A 81 46.42 4.83 7.85
C LEU A 81 45.80 5.18 9.22
N SER A 82 44.64 4.61 9.54
CA SER A 82 43.89 4.90 10.78
C SER A 82 44.71 4.57 12.03
N MET A 83 45.59 3.56 11.92
CA MET A 83 46.51 3.14 12.98
C MET A 83 47.43 4.27 13.45
N ILE A 84 47.86 5.17 12.54
CA ILE A 84 48.71 6.33 12.90
C ILE A 84 47.95 7.29 13.82
N ARG A 85 46.62 7.34 13.72
CA ARG A 85 45.74 8.16 14.56
C ARG A 85 45.24 7.40 15.80
N GLY A 86 45.78 6.22 16.07
CA GLY A 86 45.33 5.36 17.18
C GLY A 86 43.90 4.81 16.97
N GLN A 87 43.49 4.63 15.72
CA GLN A 87 42.15 4.15 15.35
C GLN A 87 42.22 2.85 14.53
N LEU A 88 41.17 2.04 14.63
CA LEU A 88 40.96 0.83 13.84
C LEU A 88 39.60 0.91 13.15
N VAL A 89 39.56 0.68 11.84
CA VAL A 89 38.32 0.53 11.08
C VAL A 89 37.61 -0.72 11.57
N CYS A 90 36.40 -0.54 12.11
CA CYS A 90 35.62 -1.59 12.73
C CYS A 90 34.23 -1.66 12.11
N THR A 91 33.75 -2.87 11.86
CA THR A 91 32.39 -3.17 11.44
C THR A 91 31.60 -3.76 12.60
N TYR A 92 30.47 -3.17 12.97
CA TYR A 92 29.64 -3.64 14.08
C TYR A 92 28.15 -3.42 13.78
N ASP A 93 27.29 -4.13 14.52
CA ASP A 93 25.84 -4.00 14.41
C ASP A 93 25.32 -2.96 15.42
N ASP A 94 24.81 -1.81 14.93
CA ASP A 94 24.15 -0.81 15.77
C ASP A 94 22.65 -1.08 15.89
N PHE A 95 22.11 -1.06 17.12
CA PHE A 95 20.69 -1.30 17.35
C PHE A 95 19.91 0.03 17.28
N SER A 96 19.64 0.45 16.05
CA SER A 96 19.20 1.80 15.72
C SER A 96 17.70 1.91 15.46
N VAL A 97 17.13 3.09 15.75
CA VAL A 97 15.77 3.47 15.30
C VAL A 97 15.74 3.88 13.83
N ASN A 98 16.89 3.99 13.15
CA ASN A 98 17.01 4.36 11.75
C ASN A 98 16.58 3.21 10.77
N SER A 99 15.58 2.42 11.19
CA SER A 99 15.00 1.34 10.38
C SER A 99 14.31 1.87 9.13
N TYR A 100 14.25 1.04 8.10
CA TYR A 100 13.70 1.44 6.80
C TYR A 100 12.25 1.96 6.91
N MET A 101 11.42 1.31 7.73
CA MET A 101 10.02 1.71 7.94
C MET A 101 9.91 3.07 8.65
N ASN A 102 10.78 3.37 9.64
CA ASN A 102 10.80 4.67 10.29
C ASN A 102 11.25 5.77 9.32
N ARG A 103 12.23 5.48 8.45
CA ARG A 103 12.70 6.40 7.42
C ARG A 103 11.60 6.73 6.40
N ILE A 104 10.78 5.74 6.01
CA ILE A 104 9.59 5.96 5.16
C ILE A 104 8.61 6.92 5.86
N ILE A 105 8.30 6.67 7.14
CA ILE A 105 7.37 7.51 7.91
C ILE A 105 7.90 8.94 8.00
N LYS A 106 9.17 9.14 8.40
CA LYS A 106 9.79 10.47 8.50
C LYS A 106 9.71 11.20 7.15
N THR A 107 10.14 10.55 6.07
CA THR A 107 10.10 11.10 4.72
C THR A 107 8.69 11.55 4.33
N THR A 108 7.68 10.71 4.61
CA THR A 108 6.27 11.00 4.32
C THR A 108 5.76 12.21 5.12
N LEU A 109 6.06 12.26 6.42
CA LEU A 109 5.66 13.36 7.29
C LEU A 109 6.28 14.70 6.84
N GLU A 110 7.56 14.71 6.45
CA GLU A 110 8.22 15.90 5.92
C GLU A 110 7.64 16.36 4.59
N LEU A 111 7.24 15.44 3.72
CA LEU A 111 6.55 15.76 2.47
C LEU A 111 5.18 16.38 2.73
N LEU A 112 4.42 15.86 3.70
CA LEU A 112 3.11 16.40 4.08
C LEU A 112 3.19 17.81 4.68
N LEU A 113 4.30 18.21 5.31
CA LEU A 113 4.48 19.60 5.77
C LEU A 113 4.47 20.60 4.61
N LYS A 114 4.93 20.17 3.43
CA LYS A 114 4.93 20.96 2.19
C LYS A 114 3.58 20.90 1.47
N ALA A 115 2.65 20.06 1.94
CA ALA A 115 1.34 19.90 1.36
C ALA A 115 0.31 20.95 1.79
N ARG A 116 -0.80 21.01 1.04
CA ARG A 116 -2.01 21.77 1.34
C ARG A 116 -2.85 21.04 2.38
N ILE A 117 -2.31 21.05 3.59
CA ILE A 117 -2.98 20.57 4.81
C ILE A 117 -3.08 21.73 5.81
N SER A 118 -4.04 21.63 6.72
CA SER A 118 -4.35 22.63 7.73
C SER A 118 -3.18 22.87 8.69
N SER A 119 -3.11 24.08 9.23
CA SER A 119 -2.09 24.45 10.23
C SER A 119 -2.13 23.54 11.47
N LYS A 120 -3.33 23.06 11.84
CA LYS A 120 -3.52 22.06 12.90
C LYS A 120 -2.73 20.78 12.59
N ARG A 121 -2.91 20.20 11.40
CA ARG A 121 -2.17 18.99 10.97
C ARG A 121 -0.68 19.22 10.86
N LYS A 122 -0.24 20.37 10.32
CA LYS A 122 1.20 20.71 10.29
C LYS A 122 1.80 20.75 11.70
N LYS A 123 1.07 21.27 12.69
CA LYS A 123 1.51 21.30 14.10
C LYS A 123 1.59 19.90 14.71
N GLU A 124 0.63 19.02 14.40
CA GLU A 124 0.67 17.60 14.81
C GLU A 124 1.89 16.88 14.23
N ILE A 125 2.16 17.03 12.93
CA ILE A 125 3.33 16.44 12.28
C ILE A 125 4.63 16.93 12.94
N LYS A 126 4.80 18.24 13.14
CA LYS A 126 6.00 18.81 13.75
C LYS A 126 6.27 18.25 15.15
N LYS A 127 5.22 18.02 15.96
CA LYS A 127 5.37 17.40 17.28
C LYS A 127 5.88 15.96 17.19
N LEU A 128 5.42 15.20 16.20
CA LEU A 128 5.83 13.81 16.00
C LEU A 128 7.27 13.71 15.50
N LEU A 129 7.68 14.61 14.60
CA LEU A 129 9.03 14.61 14.02
C LEU A 129 10.15 14.79 15.05
N ILE A 130 9.86 15.36 16.23
CA ILE A 130 10.82 15.46 17.35
C ILE A 130 11.36 14.07 17.74
N PHE A 131 10.53 13.03 17.66
CA PHE A 131 10.91 11.66 17.99
C PHE A 131 11.67 10.93 16.87
N PHE A 132 11.81 11.57 15.69
CA PHE A 132 12.51 11.04 14.52
C PHE A 132 13.84 11.78 14.27
N GLY A 133 14.46 12.31 15.33
CA GLY A 133 15.76 13.00 15.27
C GLY A 133 16.84 12.12 14.66
N ASP A 134 16.97 10.89 15.17
CA ASP A 134 17.99 9.91 14.76
C ASP A 134 17.54 8.98 13.62
N VAL A 135 16.58 9.43 12.81
CA VAL A 135 16.05 8.67 11.67
C VAL A 135 16.33 9.46 10.40
N ASP A 136 16.92 8.84 9.39
CA ASP A 136 17.19 9.52 8.12
C ASP A 136 15.96 9.58 7.22
N THR A 137 16.03 10.42 6.20
CA THR A 137 15.05 10.39 5.11
C THR A 137 15.50 9.45 3.99
N LEU A 138 14.58 9.18 3.07
CA LEU A 138 14.81 8.37 1.87
C LEU A 138 14.62 9.22 0.62
N ALA A 139 15.37 8.89 -0.43
CA ALA A 139 15.06 9.40 -1.75
C ALA A 139 13.76 8.75 -2.23
N VAL A 140 12.75 9.59 -2.47
CA VAL A 140 11.36 9.17 -2.68
C VAL A 140 11.21 8.19 -3.85
N HIS A 141 11.99 8.37 -4.91
CA HIS A 141 11.96 7.55 -6.12
C HIS A 141 12.62 6.17 -5.96
N THR A 142 13.42 5.96 -4.91
CA THR A 142 14.14 4.71 -4.67
C THR A 142 13.51 3.87 -3.55
N ILE A 143 12.35 4.29 -3.03
CA ILE A 143 11.65 3.56 -1.98
C ILE A 143 11.15 2.22 -2.53
N ASN A 144 11.61 1.13 -1.93
CA ASN A 144 11.14 -0.22 -2.18
C ASN A 144 9.92 -0.52 -1.28
N TRP A 145 8.75 -0.66 -1.91
CA TRP A 145 7.49 -0.95 -1.24
C TRP A 145 7.27 -2.44 -0.97
N SER A 146 8.09 -3.33 -1.55
CA SER A 146 7.99 -4.79 -1.43
C SER A 146 8.58 -5.31 -0.12
N MET A 147 8.19 -4.71 1.00
CA MET A 147 8.67 -5.07 2.32
C MET A 147 7.91 -6.26 2.90
N ARG A 148 8.59 -7.07 3.71
CA ARG A 148 7.97 -8.18 4.44
C ARG A 148 7.48 -7.72 5.81
N PHE A 149 6.20 -7.97 6.08
CA PHE A 149 5.61 -7.77 7.39
C PHE A 149 5.60 -9.09 8.17
N ASN A 150 6.14 -9.06 9.38
CA ASN A 150 6.16 -10.16 10.33
C ASN A 150 5.48 -9.72 11.64
N ARG A 151 5.43 -10.61 12.64
CA ARG A 151 4.77 -10.32 13.93
C ARG A 151 5.36 -9.09 14.65
N ASN A 152 6.64 -8.80 14.45
CA ASN A 152 7.35 -7.72 15.14
C ASN A 152 7.10 -6.33 14.53
N ASN A 153 6.82 -6.27 13.22
CA ASN A 153 6.58 -5.02 12.51
C ASN A 153 5.16 -4.91 11.93
N GLN A 154 4.24 -5.81 12.30
CA GLN A 154 2.86 -5.82 11.81
C GLN A 154 2.13 -4.50 12.07
N SER A 155 2.46 -3.80 13.16
CA SER A 155 1.89 -2.49 13.49
C SER A 155 2.23 -1.40 12.47
N TYR A 156 3.33 -1.55 11.74
CA TYR A 156 3.76 -0.62 10.70
C TYR A 156 3.00 -0.80 9.39
N ARG A 157 2.34 -1.95 9.18
CA ARG A 157 1.73 -2.29 7.89
C ARG A 157 0.78 -1.22 7.39
N MET A 158 -0.15 -0.78 8.23
CA MET A 158 -1.09 0.29 7.86
C MET A 158 -0.33 1.61 7.63
N LEU A 159 0.58 1.99 8.52
CA LEU A 159 1.34 3.24 8.39
C LEU A 159 2.10 3.32 7.08
N VAL A 160 2.83 2.26 6.73
CA VAL A 160 3.64 2.23 5.52
C VAL A 160 2.76 2.17 4.27
N SER A 161 1.64 1.45 4.30
CA SER A 161 0.70 1.47 3.17
C SER A 161 0.08 2.87 2.95
N ILE A 162 -0.25 3.61 4.00
CA ILE A 162 -0.70 5.00 3.86
C ILE A 162 0.45 5.90 3.39
N CYS A 163 1.68 5.67 3.85
CA CYS A 163 2.86 6.38 3.35
C CYS A 163 3.08 6.13 1.85
N GLU A 164 2.87 4.91 1.36
CA GLU A 164 2.94 4.58 -0.07
C GLU A 164 1.92 5.38 -0.86
N LEU A 165 0.68 5.38 -0.39
CA LEU A 165 -0.42 6.12 -1.01
C LEU A 165 -0.08 7.61 -1.12
N VAL A 166 0.43 8.18 -0.02
CA VAL A 166 0.85 9.58 0.06
C VAL A 166 1.98 9.90 -0.89
N ILE A 167 3.06 9.15 -0.82
CA ILE A 167 4.27 9.43 -1.58
C ILE A 167 4.00 9.30 -3.08
N LYS A 168 3.35 8.22 -3.51
CA LYS A 168 3.07 8.01 -4.93
C LYS A 168 2.11 9.06 -5.50
N GLY A 169 1.08 9.44 -4.74
CA GLY A 169 0.20 10.55 -5.11
C GLY A 169 0.95 11.87 -5.29
N LEU A 170 1.85 12.21 -4.35
CA LEU A 170 2.64 13.45 -4.42
C LEU A 170 3.67 13.49 -5.55
N LEU A 171 4.26 12.34 -5.92
CA LEU A 171 5.24 12.28 -7.00
C LEU A 171 4.62 12.59 -8.37
N GLN A 172 3.42 12.09 -8.63
CA GLN A 172 2.75 12.29 -9.92
C GLN A 172 2.31 13.74 -10.14
N THR A 173 1.87 14.45 -9.09
CA THR A 173 1.51 15.88 -9.18
C THR A 173 2.66 16.74 -9.71
N LYS A 174 3.91 16.36 -9.42
CA LYS A 174 5.09 17.11 -9.90
C LYS A 174 5.39 16.87 -11.38
N ALA A 175 5.08 15.69 -11.93
CA ALA A 175 5.35 15.34 -13.32
C ALA A 175 4.45 16.11 -14.30
N ASN A 176 3.20 16.39 -13.90
CA ASN A 176 2.21 17.03 -14.79
C ASN A 176 2.24 18.57 -14.76
N GLY A 177 3.23 19.20 -14.11
CA GLY A 177 3.51 20.65 -14.14
C GLY A 177 2.43 21.58 -13.56
N SER A 178 1.21 21.09 -13.33
CA SER A 178 0.13 21.83 -12.70
C SER A 178 0.10 21.54 -11.19
N THR A 179 0.27 22.58 -10.40
CA THR A 179 0.18 22.54 -8.93
C THR A 179 -1.26 22.35 -8.45
N LYS A 180 -1.96 21.34 -8.97
CA LYS A 180 -3.25 20.90 -8.43
C LYS A 180 -3.01 19.73 -7.50
N MET A 181 -2.56 20.09 -6.30
CA MET A 181 -2.48 19.23 -5.12
C MET A 181 -3.85 18.70 -4.64
N MET A 182 -4.92 18.87 -5.44
CA MET A 182 -6.29 18.62 -5.01
C MET A 182 -6.69 17.16 -5.03
N ASP A 183 -6.16 16.34 -5.93
CA ASP A 183 -6.61 14.96 -6.07
C ASP A 183 -5.43 14.01 -5.90
N PHE A 184 -5.29 13.54 -4.67
CA PHE A 184 -4.12 12.83 -4.15
C PHE A 184 -4.05 11.35 -4.56
N LEU A 185 -5.10 10.85 -5.19
CA LEU A 185 -5.26 9.42 -5.48
C LEU A 185 -5.40 9.26 -6.99
N ASP A 186 -4.33 8.75 -7.59
CA ASP A 186 -4.33 8.23 -8.96
C ASP A 186 -5.43 7.17 -9.12
N ASP A 187 -6.07 7.14 -10.29
CA ASP A 187 -7.07 6.14 -10.67
C ASP A 187 -6.53 4.73 -10.43
N GLN A 188 -5.24 4.46 -10.70
CA GLN A 188 -4.64 3.14 -10.44
C GLN A 188 -4.59 2.77 -8.95
N LYS A 189 -4.26 3.73 -8.08
CA LYS A 189 -4.18 3.46 -6.63
C LYS A 189 -5.56 3.41 -6.00
N MET A 190 -6.50 4.19 -6.50
CA MET A 190 -7.90 4.07 -6.14
C MET A 190 -8.50 2.76 -6.58
N HIS A 191 -8.18 2.33 -7.79
CA HIS A 191 -8.58 1.04 -8.32
C HIS A 191 -8.09 -0.10 -7.41
N HIS A 192 -6.80 -0.15 -7.06
CA HIS A 192 -6.31 -1.15 -6.11
C HIS A 192 -6.92 -1.05 -4.70
N LEU A 193 -7.18 0.16 -4.20
CA LEU A 193 -7.86 0.35 -2.93
C LEU A 193 -9.30 -0.18 -3.00
N TYR A 194 -9.99 0.07 -4.12
CA TYR A 194 -11.35 -0.36 -4.38
C TYR A 194 -11.45 -1.88 -4.50
N GLU A 195 -10.56 -2.52 -5.27
CA GLU A 195 -10.44 -3.99 -5.33
C GLU A 195 -10.29 -4.60 -3.94
N LYS A 196 -9.33 -4.08 -3.17
CA LYS A 196 -9.04 -4.56 -1.81
C LYS A 196 -10.21 -4.31 -0.87
N PHE A 197 -10.89 -3.18 -1.00
CA PHE A 197 -12.10 -2.87 -0.25
C PHE A 197 -13.18 -3.91 -0.55
N ILE A 198 -13.47 -4.24 -1.81
CA ILE A 198 -14.49 -5.23 -2.18
C ILE A 198 -14.15 -6.60 -1.57
N LEU A 199 -12.89 -7.03 -1.69
CA LEU A 199 -12.42 -8.28 -1.10
C LEU A 199 -12.64 -8.33 0.41
N GLU A 200 -12.22 -7.30 1.14
CA GLU A 200 -12.36 -7.26 2.60
C GLU A 200 -13.81 -7.06 3.04
N TYR A 201 -14.62 -6.33 2.27
CA TYR A 201 -16.05 -6.16 2.50
C TYR A 201 -16.76 -7.52 2.48
N TYR A 202 -16.62 -8.30 1.41
CA TYR A 202 -17.25 -9.62 1.33
C TYR A 202 -16.73 -10.59 2.40
N ASN A 203 -15.41 -10.59 2.65
CA ASN A 203 -14.83 -11.45 3.69
C ASN A 203 -15.24 -11.07 5.13
N THR A 204 -15.69 -9.82 5.34
CA THR A 204 -16.13 -9.32 6.65
C THR A 204 -17.63 -9.49 6.82
N GLU A 205 -18.42 -8.90 5.92
CA GLU A 205 -19.89 -8.84 6.04
C GLU A 205 -20.56 -10.18 5.76
N TYR A 206 -19.99 -11.01 4.87
CA TYR A 206 -20.57 -12.29 4.46
C TYR A 206 -19.88 -13.51 5.09
N LYS A 207 -19.06 -13.29 6.13
CA LYS A 207 -18.32 -14.36 6.82
C LYS A 207 -19.22 -15.50 7.30
N ASN A 208 -20.41 -15.18 7.81
CA ASN A 208 -21.36 -16.16 8.34
C ASN A 208 -22.10 -16.94 7.25
N GLN A 209 -22.07 -16.45 6.01
CA GLN A 209 -22.77 -17.04 4.86
C GLN A 209 -21.84 -17.94 4.04
N LYS A 210 -20.64 -18.26 4.57
CA LYS A 210 -19.61 -19.08 3.92
C LYS A 210 -19.14 -18.54 2.56
N VAL A 211 -19.36 -17.25 2.29
CA VAL A 211 -18.81 -16.58 1.12
C VAL A 211 -17.33 -16.35 1.35
N LYS A 212 -16.50 -16.76 0.38
CA LYS A 212 -15.06 -16.45 0.36
C LYS A 212 -14.78 -15.54 -0.82
N ALA A 213 -14.15 -14.40 -0.54
CA ALA A 213 -13.68 -13.47 -1.56
C ALA A 213 -12.16 -13.54 -1.66
N ALA A 214 -11.64 -13.81 -2.85
CA ALA A 214 -10.21 -13.80 -3.13
C ALA A 214 -9.95 -13.42 -4.58
N ALA A 215 -8.79 -12.82 -4.85
CA ALA A 215 -8.26 -12.81 -6.20
C ALA A 215 -7.83 -14.24 -6.58
N SER A 216 -8.21 -14.70 -7.76
CA SER A 216 -7.86 -16.03 -8.27
C SER A 216 -6.95 -15.90 -9.47
N TRP A 217 -5.81 -16.59 -9.43
CA TRP A 217 -5.03 -16.87 -10.64
C TRP A 217 -5.72 -17.98 -11.43
N MET A 218 -5.66 -17.87 -12.75
CA MET A 218 -6.17 -18.88 -13.68
C MET A 218 -5.15 -19.11 -14.78
N ASP A 219 -5.11 -20.33 -15.27
CA ASP A 219 -4.28 -20.69 -16.41
C ASP A 219 -5.05 -20.60 -17.71
N TRP A 220 -4.36 -20.13 -18.75
CA TRP A 220 -4.89 -20.18 -20.11
C TRP A 220 -5.09 -21.62 -20.55
N GLN A 221 -6.21 -21.84 -21.22
CA GLN A 221 -6.47 -23.08 -21.92
C GLN A 221 -5.75 -23.00 -23.26
N VAL A 222 -4.79 -23.90 -23.47
CA VAL A 222 -3.97 -24.01 -24.68
C VAL A 222 -4.00 -25.46 -25.15
N ASP A 223 -3.90 -25.67 -26.46
CA ASP A 223 -3.98 -27.00 -27.06
C ASP A 223 -2.62 -27.72 -27.09
N ASP A 224 -1.51 -26.97 -27.00
CA ASP A 224 -0.13 -27.44 -27.23
C ASP A 224 0.80 -27.24 -26.01
N ASP A 225 0.21 -27.01 -24.83
CA ASP A 225 0.89 -26.72 -23.55
C ASP A 225 1.84 -25.50 -23.57
N PHE A 226 1.91 -24.74 -24.66
CA PHE A 226 2.79 -23.58 -24.78
C PHE A 226 2.16 -22.33 -24.15
N ARG A 227 2.71 -21.87 -23.02
CA ARG A 227 2.16 -20.73 -22.24
C ARG A 227 3.13 -19.58 -22.01
N ASP A 228 4.39 -19.70 -22.47
CA ASP A 228 5.50 -18.81 -22.07
C ASP A 228 5.28 -17.33 -22.43
N MET A 229 4.52 -17.05 -23.48
CA MET A 229 4.25 -15.69 -23.95
C MET A 229 2.86 -15.17 -23.54
N LEU A 230 2.07 -15.97 -22.83
CA LEU A 230 0.72 -15.57 -22.44
C LEU A 230 0.76 -14.72 -21.15
N PRO A 231 -0.05 -13.64 -21.07
CA PRO A 231 -0.12 -12.84 -19.87
C PRO A 231 -0.71 -13.66 -18.72
N LYS A 232 -0.32 -13.41 -17.48
CA LYS A 232 -0.94 -14.13 -16.36
C LYS A 232 -2.39 -13.67 -16.16
N MET A 233 -3.34 -14.58 -16.13
CA MET A 233 -4.74 -14.24 -15.79
C MET A 233 -4.93 -14.21 -14.29
N LYS A 234 -5.34 -13.05 -13.78
CA LYS A 234 -5.70 -12.84 -12.39
C LYS A 234 -7.01 -12.07 -12.35
N THR A 235 -8.00 -12.62 -11.64
CA THR A 235 -9.25 -11.89 -11.36
C THR A 235 -9.02 -10.88 -10.24
N ASP A 236 -9.76 -9.77 -10.29
CA ASP A 236 -9.79 -8.79 -9.22
C ASP A 236 -10.44 -9.42 -7.98
N ILE A 237 -11.67 -9.94 -8.13
CA ILE A 237 -12.43 -10.62 -7.09
C ILE A 237 -13.11 -11.87 -7.65
N THR A 238 -12.92 -13.00 -6.99
CA THR A 238 -13.71 -14.22 -7.15
C THR A 238 -14.43 -14.50 -5.84
N LEU A 239 -15.77 -14.51 -5.89
CA LEU A 239 -16.62 -14.95 -4.80
C LEU A 239 -16.98 -16.43 -4.99
N THR A 240 -16.78 -17.23 -3.95
CA THR A 240 -17.21 -18.62 -3.91
C THR A 240 -18.14 -18.86 -2.73
N CYS A 241 -19.24 -19.56 -2.98
CA CYS A 241 -20.19 -19.99 -1.96
C CYS A 241 -20.77 -21.35 -2.32
N GLY A 242 -20.32 -22.40 -1.62
CA GLY A 242 -20.66 -23.78 -2.00
C GLY A 242 -20.15 -24.10 -3.40
N ASN A 243 -21.07 -24.45 -4.30
CA ASN A 243 -20.81 -24.79 -5.70
C ASN A 243 -21.02 -23.62 -6.68
N ARG A 244 -21.26 -22.40 -6.16
CA ARG A 244 -21.45 -21.17 -6.94
C ARG A 244 -20.18 -20.35 -6.99
N THR A 245 -19.88 -19.82 -8.17
CA THR A 245 -18.75 -18.91 -8.39
C THR A 245 -19.23 -17.66 -9.13
N LEU A 246 -18.90 -16.49 -8.58
CA LEU A 246 -19.09 -15.19 -9.21
C LEU A 246 -17.73 -14.51 -9.35
N ILE A 247 -17.35 -14.18 -10.59
CA ILE A 247 -16.18 -13.37 -10.88
C ILE A 247 -16.63 -11.91 -11.00
N ILE A 248 -15.96 -11.03 -10.28
CA ILE A 248 -16.21 -9.58 -10.32
C ILE A 248 -14.93 -8.93 -10.84
N ASP A 249 -15.06 -8.21 -11.95
CA ASP A 249 -14.04 -7.32 -12.47
C ASP A 249 -14.43 -5.89 -12.07
N ALA A 250 -13.59 -5.28 -11.22
CA ALA A 250 -13.90 -4.03 -10.55
C ALA A 250 -13.16 -2.91 -11.27
N LYS A 251 -13.87 -1.85 -11.64
CA LYS A 251 -13.31 -0.72 -12.36
C LYS A 251 -13.55 0.56 -11.57
N TYR A 252 -12.52 1.41 -11.52
CA TYR A 252 -12.55 2.68 -10.84
C TYR A 252 -11.96 3.71 -11.80
N TYR A 253 -12.83 4.50 -12.43
CA TYR A 253 -12.43 5.50 -13.41
C TYR A 253 -13.28 6.76 -13.25
N GLU A 254 -12.73 7.92 -13.64
CA GLU A 254 -13.51 9.15 -13.72
C GLU A 254 -14.68 9.04 -14.73
N HIS A 255 -14.51 8.25 -15.79
CA HIS A 255 -15.51 7.99 -16.84
C HIS A 255 -15.72 6.49 -17.02
N ASN A 256 -16.79 5.96 -16.41
CA ASN A 256 -17.05 4.52 -16.36
C ASN A 256 -17.73 3.94 -17.62
N LEU A 257 -18.30 4.80 -18.47
CA LEU A 257 -19.05 4.41 -19.65
C LEU A 257 -18.55 5.19 -20.88
N GLN A 258 -18.61 4.54 -22.04
CA GLN A 258 -18.23 5.15 -23.31
C GLN A 258 -19.47 5.77 -23.94
N GLU A 259 -19.35 6.99 -24.48
CA GLU A 259 -20.41 7.60 -25.26
C GLU A 259 -19.98 7.69 -26.72
N GLN A 260 -20.72 7.03 -27.61
CA GLN A 260 -20.50 7.12 -29.05
C GLN A 260 -21.84 7.32 -29.75
N PHE A 261 -21.93 8.37 -30.58
CA PHE A 261 -23.18 8.76 -31.28
C PHE A 261 -24.40 8.88 -30.35
N GLY A 262 -24.23 9.43 -29.14
CA GLY A 262 -25.30 9.63 -28.16
C GLY A 262 -25.78 8.35 -27.45
N LYS A 263 -25.08 7.22 -27.63
CA LYS A 263 -25.34 5.98 -26.90
C LYS A 263 -24.23 5.72 -25.89
N VAL A 264 -24.65 5.48 -24.65
CA VAL A 264 -23.79 5.11 -23.54
C VAL A 264 -23.64 3.59 -23.51
N SER A 265 -22.40 3.07 -23.57
CA SER A 265 -22.10 1.64 -23.57
C SER A 265 -20.97 1.30 -22.58
N ILE A 266 -20.91 0.01 -22.22
CA ILE A 266 -19.82 -0.55 -21.43
C ILE A 266 -18.57 -0.66 -22.30
N PRO A 267 -17.37 -0.32 -21.80
CA PRO A 267 -16.14 -0.55 -22.52
C PRO A 267 -15.96 -2.01 -22.94
N THR A 268 -15.73 -2.21 -24.23
CA THR A 268 -15.62 -3.56 -24.83
C THR A 268 -14.49 -4.36 -24.20
N ASP A 269 -13.37 -3.73 -23.87
CA ASP A 269 -12.22 -4.39 -23.24
C ASP A 269 -12.59 -5.01 -21.88
N ASN A 270 -13.39 -4.30 -21.08
CA ASN A 270 -13.88 -4.80 -19.80
C ASN A 270 -14.81 -6.00 -20.01
N LEU A 271 -15.69 -5.92 -21.00
CA LEU A 271 -16.61 -7.01 -21.34
C LEU A 271 -15.85 -8.26 -21.81
N TYR A 272 -14.83 -8.10 -22.64
CA TYR A 272 -13.99 -9.20 -23.10
C TYR A 272 -13.14 -9.79 -21.98
N GLN A 273 -12.63 -8.96 -21.06
CA GLN A 273 -11.89 -9.41 -19.89
C GLN A 273 -12.78 -10.29 -18.99
N ILE A 274 -13.96 -9.81 -18.57
CA ILE A 274 -14.85 -10.61 -17.71
C ILE A 274 -15.36 -11.87 -18.41
N PHE A 275 -15.65 -11.79 -19.71
CA PHE A 275 -16.06 -12.95 -20.49
C PHE A 275 -14.97 -14.03 -20.51
N THR A 276 -13.72 -13.62 -20.74
CA THR A 276 -12.55 -14.52 -20.76
C THR A 276 -12.37 -15.19 -19.40
N TYR A 277 -12.52 -14.44 -18.30
CA TYR A 277 -12.43 -15.01 -16.95
C TYR A 277 -13.53 -16.03 -16.67
N VAL A 278 -14.78 -15.70 -16.99
CA VAL A 278 -15.92 -16.62 -16.79
C VAL A 278 -15.73 -17.90 -17.61
N LYS A 279 -15.35 -17.80 -18.88
CA LYS A 279 -15.15 -18.97 -19.74
C LYS A 279 -13.99 -19.85 -19.28
N THR A 280 -12.87 -19.24 -18.90
CA THR A 280 -11.72 -19.96 -18.36
C THR A 280 -12.10 -20.70 -17.08
N LYS A 281 -12.82 -20.03 -16.15
CA LYS A 281 -13.20 -20.65 -14.88
C LYS A 281 -14.24 -21.75 -15.03
N GLU A 282 -15.24 -21.57 -15.90
CA GLU A 282 -16.22 -22.60 -16.25
C GLU A 282 -15.51 -23.84 -16.80
N ASN A 283 -14.48 -23.65 -17.64
CA ASN A 283 -13.69 -24.74 -18.17
C ASN A 283 -12.83 -25.44 -17.10
N GLU A 284 -12.19 -24.68 -16.22
CA GLU A 284 -11.41 -25.20 -15.08
C GLU A 284 -12.24 -26.11 -14.16
N LEU A 285 -13.54 -25.79 -14.00
CA LEU A 285 -14.46 -26.56 -13.17
C LEU A 285 -15.12 -27.74 -13.92
N LYS A 286 -14.77 -28.01 -15.18
CA LYS A 286 -15.26 -29.18 -15.91
C LYS A 286 -14.91 -30.47 -15.17
N GLY A 287 -15.91 -31.34 -15.02
CA GLY A 287 -15.77 -32.60 -14.27
C GLY A 287 -16.03 -32.49 -12.76
N VAL A 288 -16.20 -31.28 -12.23
CA VAL A 288 -16.67 -31.04 -10.86
C VAL A 288 -18.13 -30.59 -10.90
N SER A 289 -18.96 -31.09 -10.00
CA SER A 289 -20.35 -30.60 -9.88
C SER A 289 -20.33 -29.14 -9.41
N HIS A 290 -20.71 -28.21 -10.29
CA HIS A 290 -20.77 -26.79 -10.01
C HIS A 290 -22.02 -26.15 -10.65
N GLU A 291 -22.49 -25.05 -10.06
CA GLU A 291 -23.42 -24.16 -10.76
C GLU A 291 -22.64 -23.28 -11.74
N LYS A 292 -23.33 -22.85 -12.81
CA LYS A 292 -22.76 -22.01 -13.87
C LYS A 292 -22.01 -20.80 -13.29
N VAL A 293 -20.77 -20.61 -13.72
CA VAL A 293 -19.96 -19.46 -13.33
C VAL A 293 -20.60 -18.19 -13.88
N SER A 294 -20.77 -17.21 -12.99
CA SER A 294 -21.34 -15.90 -13.31
C SER A 294 -20.24 -14.83 -13.34
N GLY A 295 -20.44 -13.78 -14.13
CA GLY A 295 -19.55 -12.62 -14.20
C GLY A 295 -20.30 -11.33 -13.88
N MET A 296 -19.64 -10.38 -13.22
CA MET A 296 -20.15 -9.04 -12.94
C MET A 296 -19.07 -8.00 -13.22
N LEU A 297 -19.45 -6.92 -13.89
CA LEU A 297 -18.65 -5.71 -13.98
C LEU A 297 -19.13 -4.74 -12.90
N LEU A 298 -18.20 -4.23 -12.09
CA LEU A 298 -18.52 -3.34 -10.98
C LEU A 298 -17.76 -2.02 -11.11
N TYR A 299 -18.47 -0.96 -11.48
CA TYR A 299 -17.93 0.39 -11.66
C TYR A 299 -18.15 1.25 -10.41
N ALA A 300 -17.16 2.09 -10.06
CA ALA A 300 -17.26 3.13 -9.03
C ALA A 300 -16.74 4.47 -9.56
#